data_AF-A0A963HH29-F1
#
_entry.id   AF-A0A963HH29-F1
#
_cell.length_a   1.000
_cell.length_b   1.000
_cell.length_c   1.000
_cell.angle_alpha   90.00
_cell.angle_beta   90.00
_cell.angle_gamma   90.00
#
_symmetry.space_group_name_H-M   'P 1'
#
loop_
_entity.id
_entity.type
_entity.pdbx_description
1 polymer ?
#
loop_
_entity_poly.entity_id
_entity_poly.type
_entity_poly.pdbx_seq_one_letter_code
_entity_poly.pdbx_strand_id
1 'polypeptide(L)'
;TQIRQAAEVLEIESNAVSDNPLVFAEENDILSGGNFHAEPVAMAADNLALAIAEIGSLAERRVSLLVDRNMSQLPAFLVANG
;
A
#
# COMPACT_ATOMS: atom_id res chain seq x y z
N THR A 1 -5.42 -9.58 3.75
CA THR A 1 -5.43 -8.18 4.23
C THR A 1 -4.98 -7.30 3.09
N GLN A 2 -5.49 -6.07 2.99
CA GLN A 2 -5.24 -5.16 1.84
C GLN A 2 -3.74 -5.04 1.47
N ILE A 3 -2.86 -4.87 2.47
CA ILE A 3 -1.40 -4.75 2.23
C ILE A 3 -0.80 -6.04 1.61
N ARG A 4 -1.23 -7.22 2.05
CA ARG A 4 -0.72 -8.50 1.50
C ARG A 4 -1.18 -8.73 0.06
N GLN A 5 -2.41 -8.34 -0.25
CA GLN A 5 -2.94 -8.42 -1.62
C GLN A 5 -2.20 -7.46 -2.56
N ALA A 6 -1.95 -6.22 -2.11
CA ALA A 6 -1.15 -5.28 -2.88
C ALA A 6 0.29 -5.79 -3.08
N ALA A 7 0.91 -6.37 -2.05
CA ALA A 7 2.26 -6.92 -2.15
C ALA A 7 2.35 -8.06 -3.19
N GLU A 8 1.38 -8.98 -3.22
CA GLU A 8 1.33 -10.07 -4.19
C GLU A 8 1.25 -9.53 -5.64
N VAL A 9 0.37 -8.56 -5.90
CA VAL A 9 0.24 -7.94 -7.23
C VAL A 9 1.53 -7.23 -7.63
N LEU A 10 2.14 -6.47 -6.73
CA LEU A 10 3.38 -5.75 -7.01
C LEU A 10 4.57 -6.70 -7.22
N GLU A 11 4.61 -7.83 -6.51
CA GLU A 11 5.62 -8.87 -6.72
C GLU A 11 5.50 -9.49 -8.11
N ILE A 12 4.28 -9.81 -8.55
CA ILE A 12 4.03 -10.30 -9.91
C ILE A 12 4.48 -9.27 -10.94
N GLU A 13 4.05 -8.01 -10.81
CA GLU A 13 4.39 -6.95 -11.77
C GLU A 13 5.89 -6.67 -11.81
N SER A 14 6.58 -6.72 -10.67
CA SER A 14 8.04 -6.53 -10.62
C SER A 14 8.83 -7.54 -11.43
N ASN A 15 8.22 -8.70 -11.72
CA ASN A 15 8.80 -9.77 -12.53
C ASN A 15 8.12 -9.91 -13.90
N ALA A 16 7.16 -9.05 -14.25
CA ALA A 16 6.41 -9.12 -15.49
C ALA A 16 7.19 -8.54 -16.68
N VAL A 17 6.89 -9.04 -17.87
CA VAL A 17 7.34 -8.43 -19.13
C VAL A 17 6.27 -7.42 -19.56
N SER A 18 6.52 -6.14 -19.25
CA SER A 18 5.57 -5.04 -19.40
C SER A 18 5.79 -4.18 -20.66
N ASP A 19 6.80 -4.51 -21.49
CA ASP A 19 7.08 -3.80 -22.72
C ASP A 19 6.17 -4.24 -23.87
N ASN A 20 6.33 -3.59 -25.01
CA ASN A 20 5.57 -3.89 -26.22
C ASN A 20 6.30 -3.37 -27.48
N PRO A 21 6.35 -4.12 -28.60
CA PRO A 21 5.81 -5.47 -28.79
C PRO A 21 6.67 -6.55 -28.14
N LEU A 22 6.04 -7.69 -27.81
CA LEU A 22 6.72 -8.87 -27.31
C LEU A 22 7.36 -9.63 -28.48
N VAL A 23 8.60 -10.09 -28.29
CA VAL A 23 9.35 -10.85 -29.28
C VAL A 23 9.45 -12.32 -28.85
N PHE A 24 8.84 -13.20 -29.63
CA PHE A 24 8.83 -14.65 -29.42
C PHE A 24 9.77 -15.29 -30.45
N ALA A 25 11.06 -15.30 -30.10
CA ALA A 25 12.13 -15.65 -31.04
C ALA A 25 12.12 -17.13 -31.47
N GLU A 26 11.70 -18.05 -30.59
CA GLU A 26 11.63 -19.47 -30.90
C GLU A 26 10.53 -19.78 -31.93
N GLU A 27 9.44 -19.02 -31.88
CA GLU A 27 8.31 -19.07 -32.80
C GLU A 27 8.49 -18.16 -34.04
N ASN A 28 9.55 -17.34 -34.06
CA ASN A 28 9.79 -16.29 -35.06
C ASN A 28 8.57 -15.35 -35.21
N ASP A 29 8.01 -14.93 -34.07
CA ASP A 29 6.79 -14.12 -34.00
C ASP A 29 6.98 -12.83 -33.18
N ILE A 30 6.16 -11.82 -33.48
CA ILE A 30 6.11 -10.53 -32.78
C ILE A 30 4.66 -10.22 -32.42
N LEU A 31 4.37 -10.15 -31.13
CA LEU A 31 3.03 -9.90 -30.61
C LEU A 31 2.90 -8.50 -30.05
N SER A 32 1.99 -7.70 -30.63
CA SER A 32 1.57 -6.44 -30.05
C SER A 32 0.42 -6.67 -29.07
N GLY A 33 0.67 -6.42 -27.80
CA GLY A 33 -0.28 -6.52 -26.69
C GLY A 33 -0.47 -5.20 -25.94
N GLY A 34 -0.82 -5.31 -24.66
CA GLY A 34 -1.17 -4.19 -23.80
C GLY A 34 -0.54 -4.22 -22.41
N ASN A 35 0.50 -5.03 -22.19
CA ASN A 35 1.11 -5.23 -20.86
C ASN A 35 1.69 -3.94 -20.25
N PHE A 36 1.93 -2.91 -21.07
CA PHE A 36 2.34 -1.58 -20.61
C PHE A 36 1.27 -0.85 -19.79
N HIS A 37 0.03 -1.31 -19.80
CA HIS A 37 -1.06 -0.69 -19.04
C HIS A 37 -1.08 -1.20 -17.58
N ALA A 38 -0.52 -0.39 -16.69
CA ALA A 38 -0.29 -0.72 -15.27
C ALA A 38 -1.56 -0.67 -14.38
N GLU A 39 -2.73 -1.04 -14.89
CA GLU A 39 -3.99 -1.07 -14.12
C GLU A 39 -3.90 -1.91 -12.82
N PRO A 40 -3.25 -3.10 -12.80
CA PRO A 40 -3.10 -3.87 -11.57
C PRO A 40 -2.33 -3.11 -10.48
N VAL A 41 -1.28 -2.37 -10.87
CA VAL A 41 -0.49 -1.53 -9.95
C VAL A 41 -1.32 -0.38 -9.41
N ALA A 42 -2.11 0.28 -10.26
CA ALA A 42 -2.98 1.38 -9.84
C ALA A 42 -3.98 0.91 -8.77
N MET A 43 -4.66 -0.22 -9.01
CA MET A 43 -5.59 -0.80 -8.04
C MET A 43 -4.89 -1.24 -6.74
N ALA A 44 -3.67 -1.78 -6.83
CA ALA A 44 -2.88 -2.14 -5.65
C ALA A 44 -2.52 -0.90 -4.82
N ALA A 45 -2.18 0.21 -5.46
CA ALA A 45 -1.88 1.48 -4.79
C ALA A 45 -3.11 2.07 -4.10
N ASP A 46 -4.28 2.05 -4.73
CA ASP A 46 -5.54 2.52 -4.11
C ASP A 46 -5.89 1.69 -2.86
N ASN A 47 -5.71 0.36 -2.94
CA ASN A 47 -5.91 -0.51 -1.79
C ASN A 47 -4.93 -0.21 -0.64
N LEU A 48 -3.67 0.13 -0.96
CA LEU A 48 -2.68 0.54 0.05
C LEU A 48 -3.06 1.88 0.69
N ALA A 49 -3.56 2.84 -0.08
CA ALA A 49 -3.98 4.14 0.44
C ALA A 49 -5.03 4.00 1.54
N LEU A 50 -6.05 3.15 1.32
CA LEU A 50 -7.07 2.84 2.33
C LEU A 50 -6.47 2.19 3.59
N ALA A 51 -5.59 1.21 3.41
CA ALA A 51 -4.96 0.51 4.53
C ALA A 51 -4.10 1.45 5.39
N ILE A 52 -3.32 2.32 4.75
CA ILE A 52 -2.45 3.30 5.42
C ILE A 52 -3.30 4.34 6.16
N ALA A 53 -4.39 4.82 5.56
CA ALA A 53 -5.30 5.77 6.19
C ALA A 53 -5.89 5.21 7.50
N GLU A 54 -6.35 3.96 7.50
CA GLU A 54 -6.92 3.33 8.70
C GLU A 54 -5.87 3.04 9.79
N ILE A 55 -4.65 2.69 9.40
CA ILE A 55 -3.53 2.57 10.35
C ILE A 55 -3.26 3.93 11.02
N GLY A 56 -3.25 5.01 10.23
CA GLY A 56 -3.11 6.37 10.73
C GLY A 56 -4.24 6.77 11.68
N SER A 57 -5.49 6.52 11.30
CA SER A 57 -6.68 6.77 12.11
C SER A 57 -6.60 6.09 13.49
N LEU A 58 -6.24 4.80 13.52
CA LEU A 58 -6.10 4.07 14.78
C LEU A 58 -4.88 4.54 15.60
N ALA A 59 -3.78 4.92 14.95
CA ALA A 59 -2.62 5.48 15.63
C ALA A 59 -2.95 6.83 16.28
N GLU A 60 -3.61 7.73 15.55
CA GLU A 60 -4.07 9.03 16.04
C GLU A 60 -4.98 8.85 17.26
N ARG A 61 -5.99 7.98 17.17
CA ARG A 61 -6.92 7.78 18.29
C ARG A 61 -6.22 7.26 19.55
N ARG A 62 -5.23 6.39 19.40
CA ARG A 62 -4.42 5.90 20.52
C ARG A 62 -3.56 7.00 21.13
N VAL A 63 -2.96 7.87 20.31
CA VAL A 63 -2.21 9.03 20.80
C VAL A 63 -3.14 10.00 21.53
N SER A 64 -4.33 10.27 20.98
CA SER A 64 -5.37 11.09 21.60
C SER A 64 -5.76 10.58 22.99
N LEU A 65 -6.01 9.27 23.13
CA LEU A 65 -6.29 8.64 24.42
C LEU A 65 -5.11 8.74 25.39
N LEU A 66 -3.88 8.62 24.89
CA LEU A 66 -2.67 8.64 25.71
C LEU A 66 -2.40 10.03 26.31
N VAL A 67 -2.65 11.12 25.56
CA VAL A 67 -2.42 12.49 26.04
C VAL A 67 -3.56 13.04 26.89
N ASP A 68 -4.75 12.44 26.82
CA ASP A 68 -5.89 12.79 27.67
C ASP A 68 -5.74 12.16 29.06
N ARG A 69 -5.53 13.01 30.07
CA ARG A 69 -5.40 12.60 31.48
C ARG A 69 -6.61 11.82 31.99
N ASN A 70 -7.82 12.16 31.55
CA ASN A 70 -9.05 11.54 32.03
C ASN A 70 -9.22 10.11 31.49
N MET A 71 -8.56 9.80 30.37
CA MET A 71 -8.62 8.50 29.72
C MET A 71 -7.38 7.63 30.01
N SER A 72 -6.20 8.23 30.05
CA SER A 72 -4.91 7.52 30.14
C SER A 72 -4.46 7.16 31.56
N GLN A 73 -4.97 7.83 32.60
CA GLN A 73 -4.41 7.80 33.95
C GLN A 73 -2.96 8.32 34.05
N LEU A 74 -2.48 9.02 33.01
CA LEU A 74 -1.15 9.64 32.95
C LEU A 74 -1.26 11.16 33.15
N PRO A 75 -0.15 11.86 33.43
CA PRO A 75 -0.13 13.32 33.40
C PRO A 75 -0.64 13.86 32.06
N ALA A 76 -1.37 14.98 32.10
CA ALA A 76 -1.89 15.61 30.88
C ALA A 76 -0.74 15.94 29.92
N PHE A 77 -0.93 15.62 28.64
CA PHE A 77 0.10 15.80 27.59
C PHE A 77 1.42 15.07 27.87
N LEU A 78 1.41 14.08 28.77
CA LEU A 78 2.57 13.26 29.13
C LEU A 78 3.76 14.06 29.69
N VAL A 79 3.51 15.24 30.29
CA VAL A 79 4.55 16.06 30.92
C VAL A 79 4.40 16.02 32.45
N ALA A 80 5.51 15.86 33.16
CA ALA A 80 5.49 15.66 34.62
C ALA A 80 5.01 16.91 35.40
N ASN A 81 5.28 18.11 34.88
CA ASN A 81 4.95 19.40 35.51
C ASN A 81 4.18 20.29 34.52
N GLY A 82 2.96 19.88 34.19
CA GLY A 82 2.04 20.63 33.32
C GLY A 82 1.25 21.70 34.05
#